data_AF-A0A961XNJ4-F1
#
_entry.id   AF-A0A961XNJ4-F1
#
_cell.length_a   1.000
_cell.length_b   1.000
_cell.length_c   1.000
_cell.angle_alpha   90.00
_cell.angle_beta   90.00
_cell.angle_gamma   90.00
#
_symmetry.space_group_name_H-M   'P 1'
#
loop_
_entity.id
_entity.type
_entity.pdbx_description
1 polymer ?
#
loop_
_entity_poly.entity_id
_entity_poly.type
_entity_poly.pdbx_seq_one_letter_code
_entity_poly.pdbx_strand_id
1 'polypeptide(L)'
;MPCLIPVFADQLSLSLSSLRGADLHTTVILMMEVADETDHVGHHRRKIAFLFAAMRHFAQSLEQAGFTVRYVRLDDPENTGSFDGEIARAVGQLSPDRITVCEPGEWRVEQMVRSWQDRHGLPVDILEDDRFVASRGEFAQWAQGRKQLRMEWFYR
;
A
#
# COMPACT_ATOMS: atom_id res chain seq x y z
N MET A 1 -0.32 -6.35 -20.68
CA MET A 1 -0.75 -7.11 -19.49
C MET A 1 -0.94 -6.11 -18.36
N PRO A 2 -1.86 -6.34 -17.42
CA PRO A 2 -2.17 -5.33 -16.43
C PRO A 2 -1.05 -5.21 -15.38
N CYS A 3 -0.80 -3.99 -14.91
CA CYS A 3 -0.04 -3.71 -13.70
C CYS A 3 -1.01 -3.65 -12.52
N LEU A 4 -0.70 -4.37 -11.44
CA LEU A 4 -1.50 -4.34 -10.22
C LEU A 4 -0.88 -3.35 -9.22
N ILE A 5 -1.68 -2.43 -8.69
CA ILE A 5 -1.22 -1.40 -7.74
C ILE A 5 -2.03 -1.49 -6.44
N PRO A 6 -1.51 -2.17 -5.41
CA PRO A 6 -2.09 -2.15 -4.08
C PRO A 6 -1.96 -0.77 -3.44
N VAL A 7 -3.02 -0.27 -2.81
CA VAL A 7 -3.03 0.97 -2.02
C VAL A 7 -3.57 0.70 -0.62
N PHE A 8 -2.76 0.97 0.41
CA PHE A 8 -3.13 0.75 1.81
C PHE A 8 -3.91 1.92 2.43
N ALA A 9 -4.53 1.68 3.58
CA ALA A 9 -5.44 2.63 4.25
C ALA A 9 -4.78 3.95 4.67
N ASP A 10 -3.46 3.97 4.82
CA ASP A 10 -2.65 5.14 5.17
C ASP A 10 -2.00 5.82 3.94
N GLN A 11 -2.27 5.31 2.72
CA GLN A 11 -1.67 5.76 1.45
C GLN A 11 -2.65 6.53 0.54
N LEU A 12 -3.74 7.06 1.09
CA LEU A 12 -4.87 7.65 0.34
C LEU A 12 -4.54 9.03 -0.26
N SER A 13 -3.65 9.06 -1.26
CA SER A 13 -3.23 10.25 -2.00
C SER A 13 -3.21 9.98 -3.51
N LEU A 14 -3.77 10.88 -4.32
CA LEU A 14 -3.73 10.78 -5.78
C LEU A 14 -2.31 10.96 -6.35
N SER A 15 -1.39 11.54 -5.58
CA SER A 15 0.00 11.75 -5.98
C SER A 15 0.96 10.69 -5.46
N LEU A 16 0.42 9.59 -4.89
CA LEU A 16 1.20 8.48 -4.34
C LEU A 16 2.22 7.96 -5.36
N SER A 17 3.42 7.61 -4.89
CA SER A 17 4.53 7.20 -5.75
C SER A 17 4.16 6.06 -6.70
N SER A 18 3.40 5.06 -6.23
CA SER A 18 2.92 3.96 -7.06
C SER A 18 1.89 4.35 -8.12
N LEU A 19 1.13 5.44 -7.93
CA LEU A 19 0.14 5.90 -8.90
C LEU A 19 0.72 6.84 -9.98
N ARG A 20 1.91 7.38 -9.73
CA ARG A 20 2.52 8.39 -10.59
C ARG A 20 2.95 7.79 -11.93
N GLY A 21 2.39 8.30 -13.02
CA GLY A 21 2.70 7.82 -14.38
C GLY A 21 2.10 6.46 -14.71
N ALA A 22 1.18 5.94 -13.88
CA ALA A 22 0.46 4.71 -14.17
C ALA A 22 -0.44 4.87 -15.40
N ASP A 23 -0.41 3.89 -16.30
CA ASP A 23 -1.26 3.85 -17.49
C ASP A 23 -2.68 3.41 -17.09
N LEU A 24 -3.66 4.29 -17.28
CA LEU A 24 -5.06 4.06 -16.92
C LEU A 24 -5.68 2.82 -17.60
N HIS A 25 -5.21 2.45 -18.80
CA HIS A 25 -5.76 1.33 -19.56
C HIS A 25 -5.20 -0.03 -19.13
N THR A 26 -4.00 -0.04 -18.55
CA THR A 26 -3.34 -1.27 -18.13
C THR A 26 -3.16 -1.35 -16.62
N THR A 27 -3.63 -0.38 -15.85
CA THR A 27 -3.47 -0.37 -14.39
C THR A 27 -4.76 -0.77 -13.70
N VAL A 28 -4.66 -1.70 -12.76
CA VAL A 28 -5.74 -2.00 -11.81
C VAL A 28 -5.26 -1.64 -10.42
N ILE A 29 -5.94 -0.69 -9.78
CA ILE A 29 -5.71 -0.36 -8.38
C ILE A 29 -6.46 -1.36 -7.52
N LEU A 30 -5.81 -1.90 -6.50
CA LEU A 30 -6.41 -2.83 -5.57
C LEU A 30 -6.44 -2.19 -4.17
N MET A 31 -7.63 -2.10 -3.60
CA MET A 31 -7.86 -1.63 -2.23
C MET A 31 -8.67 -2.69 -1.48
N MET A 32 -8.33 -2.95 -0.23
CA MET A 32 -8.93 -4.03 0.55
C MET A 32 -9.09 -3.68 2.03
N GLU A 33 -10.30 -3.90 2.54
CA GLU A 33 -10.61 -3.87 3.97
C GLU A 33 -10.45 -5.29 4.50
N VAL A 34 -9.42 -5.58 5.28
CA VAL A 34 -9.08 -6.95 5.73
C VAL A 34 -9.10 -7.05 7.26
N ALA A 35 -9.58 -8.17 7.79
CA ALA A 35 -9.76 -8.39 9.22
C ALA A 35 -8.42 -8.47 9.97
N ASP A 36 -7.38 -9.03 9.34
CA ASP A 36 -6.04 -9.13 9.93
C ASP A 36 -5.49 -7.76 10.38
N GLU A 37 -5.85 -6.69 9.65
CA GLU A 37 -5.42 -5.33 9.97
C GLU A 37 -6.31 -4.64 11.00
N THR A 38 -7.51 -5.14 11.26
CA THR A 38 -8.39 -4.63 12.33
C THR A 38 -8.22 -5.36 13.65
N ASP A 39 -7.73 -6.61 13.59
CA ASP A 39 -7.71 -7.53 14.73
C ASP A 39 -6.30 -7.73 15.32
N HIS A 40 -5.23 -7.32 14.61
CA HIS A 40 -3.85 -7.44 15.09
C HIS A 40 -3.61 -6.74 16.44
N VAL A 41 -4.29 -5.61 16.65
CA VAL A 41 -4.34 -4.92 17.94
C VAL A 41 -5.75 -4.40 18.16
N GLY A 42 -6.15 -4.19 19.42
CA GLY A 42 -7.47 -3.65 19.77
C GLY A 42 -7.66 -2.19 19.33
N HIS A 43 -7.83 -1.96 18.03
CA HIS A 43 -8.05 -0.63 17.48
C HIS A 43 -9.36 -0.03 17.99
N HIS A 44 -9.33 1.27 18.28
CA HIS A 44 -10.54 1.98 18.64
C HIS A 44 -11.53 1.96 17.47
N ARG A 45 -12.82 1.65 17.72
CA ARG A 45 -13.85 1.51 16.67
C ARG A 45 -13.93 2.70 15.72
N ARG A 46 -13.73 3.92 16.23
CA ARG A 46 -13.68 5.14 15.41
C ARG A 46 -12.50 5.19 14.43
N LYS A 47 -11.34 4.62 14.78
CA LYS A 47 -10.18 4.52 13.86
C LYS A 47 -10.56 3.63 12.68
N ILE A 48 -11.13 2.45 12.95
CA ILE A 48 -11.54 1.50 11.90
C ILE A 48 -12.59 2.13 10.99
N ALA A 49 -13.66 2.70 11.57
CA ALA A 49 -14.71 3.36 10.81
C ALA A 49 -14.19 4.52 9.96
N PHE A 50 -13.27 5.34 10.50
CA PHE A 50 -12.62 6.43 9.78
C PHE A 50 -11.81 5.92 8.59
N LEU A 51 -10.94 4.93 8.79
CA LEU A 51 -10.07 4.39 7.74
C LEU A 51 -10.90 3.77 6.61
N PHE A 52 -11.89 2.94 6.92
CA PHE A 52 -12.73 2.33 5.89
C PHE A 52 -13.58 3.35 5.15
N ALA A 53 -14.14 4.34 5.84
CA ALA A 53 -14.84 5.43 5.15
C ALA A 53 -13.89 6.19 4.20
N ALA A 54 -12.69 6.56 4.67
CA ALA A 54 -11.69 7.24 3.86
C ALA A 54 -11.27 6.41 2.64
N MET A 55 -11.02 5.11 2.81
CA MET A 55 -10.69 4.19 1.72
C MET A 55 -11.80 4.13 0.67
N ARG A 56 -13.06 3.98 1.08
CA ARG A 56 -14.22 3.94 0.17
C ARG A 56 -14.37 5.24 -0.64
N HIS A 57 -14.21 6.39 0.01
CA HIS A 57 -14.25 7.69 -0.67
C HIS A 57 -13.04 7.91 -1.59
N PHE A 58 -11.87 7.42 -1.21
CA PHE A 58 -10.67 7.49 -2.04
C PHE A 58 -10.79 6.60 -3.28
N ALA A 59 -11.35 5.39 -3.14
CA ALA A 59 -11.66 4.52 -4.28
C ALA A 59 -12.55 5.22 -5.32
N GLN A 60 -13.60 5.90 -4.88
CA GLN A 60 -14.44 6.72 -5.76
C GLN A 60 -13.66 7.86 -6.42
N SER A 61 -12.73 8.49 -5.70
CA SER A 61 -11.89 9.55 -6.24
C SER A 61 -10.93 9.04 -7.32
N LEU A 62 -10.41 7.82 -7.15
CA LEU A 62 -9.58 7.15 -8.15
C LEU A 62 -10.38 6.77 -9.40
N GLU A 63 -11.59 6.23 -9.23
CA GLU A 63 -12.50 5.95 -10.34
C GLU A 63 -12.84 7.22 -11.13
N GLN A 64 -13.11 8.34 -10.43
CA GLN A 64 -13.34 9.65 -11.05
C GLN A 64 -12.10 10.18 -11.78
N ALA A 65 -10.90 9.83 -11.33
CA ALA A 65 -9.64 10.13 -12.02
C ALA A 65 -9.36 9.19 -13.21
N GLY A 66 -10.25 8.22 -13.48
CA GLY A 66 -10.18 7.33 -14.64
C GLY A 66 -9.47 5.99 -14.39
N PHE A 67 -9.10 5.68 -13.14
CA PHE A 67 -8.49 4.40 -12.82
C PHE A 67 -9.52 3.27 -12.75
N THR A 68 -9.10 2.07 -13.13
CA THR A 68 -9.83 0.85 -12.78
C THR A 68 -9.52 0.49 -11.33
N VAL A 69 -10.53 0.52 -10.46
CA VAL A 69 -10.38 0.20 -9.03
C VAL A 69 -11.08 -1.12 -8.73
N ARG A 70 -10.33 -2.05 -8.14
CA ARG A 70 -10.83 -3.26 -7.52
C ARG A 70 -10.87 -3.03 -6.01
N TYR A 71 -12.06 -2.79 -5.48
CA TYR A 71 -12.28 -2.56 -4.06
C TYR A 71 -12.88 -3.78 -3.37
N VAL A 72 -12.23 -4.28 -2.32
CA VAL A 72 -12.68 -5.42 -1.52
C VAL A 72 -13.15 -4.90 -0.17
N ARG A 73 -14.45 -5.06 0.12
CA ARG A 73 -15.05 -4.59 1.38
C ARG A 73 -14.89 -5.64 2.48
N LEU A 74 -14.92 -5.20 3.74
CA LEU A 74 -14.75 -6.11 4.88
C LEU A 74 -15.88 -7.16 4.94
N ASP A 75 -17.06 -6.79 4.47
CA ASP A 75 -18.26 -7.63 4.44
C ASP A 75 -18.45 -8.41 3.12
N ASP A 76 -17.47 -8.35 2.20
CA ASP A 76 -17.48 -9.13 0.96
C ASP A 76 -17.35 -10.63 1.29
N PRO A 77 -18.29 -11.50 0.86
CA PRO A 77 -18.24 -12.94 1.12
C PRO A 77 -16.98 -13.64 0.61
N GLU A 78 -16.33 -13.09 -0.41
CA GLU A 78 -15.09 -13.64 -0.98
C GLU A 78 -13.82 -12.99 -0.42
N ASN A 79 -13.95 -12.10 0.58
CA ASN A 79 -12.81 -11.50 1.25
C ASN A 79 -12.00 -12.59 1.97
N THR A 80 -10.73 -12.67 1.64
CA THR A 80 -9.76 -13.64 2.17
C THR A 80 -9.25 -13.27 3.57
N GLY A 81 -9.58 -12.08 4.07
CA GLY A 81 -9.28 -11.62 5.43
C GLY A 81 -7.87 -11.07 5.62
N SER A 82 -7.00 -11.12 4.60
CA SER A 82 -5.59 -10.71 4.69
C SER A 82 -5.10 -10.04 3.41
N PHE A 83 -4.08 -9.18 3.51
CA PHE A 83 -3.44 -8.57 2.34
C PHE A 83 -2.86 -9.63 1.39
N ASP A 84 -2.17 -10.64 1.91
CA ASP A 84 -1.63 -11.74 1.11
C ASP A 84 -2.71 -12.51 0.35
N GLY A 85 -3.84 -12.76 1.00
CA GLY A 85 -4.97 -13.47 0.38
C GLY A 85 -5.58 -12.66 -0.75
N GLU A 86 -5.78 -11.35 -0.57
CA GLU A 86 -6.35 -10.50 -1.61
C GLU A 86 -5.39 -10.26 -2.77
N ILE A 87 -4.09 -10.18 -2.50
CA ILE A 87 -3.06 -10.12 -3.55
C ILE A 87 -3.05 -11.43 -4.33
N ALA A 88 -3.04 -12.59 -3.66
CA ALA A 88 -3.12 -13.88 -4.34
C ALA A 88 -4.39 -14.02 -5.19
N ARG A 89 -5.54 -13.58 -4.66
CA ARG A 89 -6.83 -13.58 -5.37
C ARG A 89 -6.78 -12.66 -6.59
N ALA A 90 -6.26 -11.45 -6.46
CA ALA A 90 -6.14 -10.50 -7.56
C ALA A 90 -5.16 -10.99 -8.63
N VAL A 91 -3.99 -11.51 -8.24
CA VAL A 91 -3.00 -12.08 -9.17
C VAL A 91 -3.61 -13.25 -9.95
N GLY A 92 -4.30 -14.17 -9.28
CA GLY A 92 -4.95 -15.31 -9.94
C GLY A 92 -6.05 -14.92 -10.93
N GLN A 93 -6.79 -13.84 -10.65
CA GLN A 93 -7.89 -13.40 -11.50
C GLN A 93 -7.46 -12.47 -12.63
N LEU A 94 -6.45 -11.62 -12.41
CA LEU A 94 -6.03 -10.59 -13.36
C LEU A 94 -4.80 -10.98 -14.17
N SER A 95 -4.01 -11.95 -13.70
CA SER A 95 -2.72 -12.33 -14.29
C SER A 95 -1.84 -11.11 -14.64
N PRO A 96 -1.53 -10.23 -13.66
CA PRO A 96 -0.74 -9.04 -13.92
C PRO A 96 0.71 -9.41 -14.29
N ASP A 97 1.38 -8.54 -15.04
CA ASP A 97 2.80 -8.74 -15.38
C ASP A 97 3.75 -8.28 -14.27
N ARG A 98 3.28 -7.40 -13.38
CA ARG A 98 4.01 -6.87 -12.22
C ARG A 98 3.06 -6.38 -11.13
N ILE A 99 3.59 -6.22 -9.93
CA ILE A 99 2.99 -5.42 -8.86
C ILE A 99 3.86 -4.18 -8.65
N THR A 100 3.26 -3.00 -8.55
CA THR A 100 3.95 -1.77 -8.15
C THR A 100 3.28 -1.24 -6.89
N VAL A 101 4.06 -1.00 -5.84
CA VAL A 101 3.53 -0.67 -4.50
C VAL A 101 4.39 0.40 -3.84
N CYS A 102 3.75 1.37 -3.17
CA CYS A 102 4.46 2.31 -2.31
C CYS A 102 4.85 1.58 -1.02
N GLU A 103 6.08 1.80 -0.53
CA GLU A 103 6.56 1.13 0.68
C GLU A 103 5.59 1.33 1.86
N PRO A 104 5.31 0.27 2.64
CA PRO A 104 4.39 0.37 3.76
C PRO A 104 5.06 1.00 5.00
N GLY A 105 4.23 1.59 5.87
CA GLY A 105 4.68 2.24 7.10
C GLY A 105 4.97 1.29 8.28
N GLU A 106 4.68 0.00 8.16
CA GLU A 106 4.88 -0.99 9.22
C GLU A 106 5.80 -2.14 8.79
N TRP A 107 6.75 -2.52 9.66
CA TRP A 107 7.69 -3.62 9.42
C TRP A 107 7.02 -4.95 9.06
N ARG A 108 5.92 -5.30 9.72
CA ARG A 108 5.17 -6.54 9.44
C ARG A 108 4.65 -6.56 7.99
N VAL A 109 4.04 -5.46 7.56
CA VAL A 109 3.51 -5.30 6.20
C VAL A 109 4.66 -5.27 5.20
N GLU A 110 5.80 -4.65 5.54
CA GLU A 110 6.97 -4.64 4.67
C GLU A 110 7.54 -6.03 4.42
N GLN A 111 7.69 -6.86 5.45
CA GLN A 111 8.16 -8.24 5.28
C GLN A 111 7.22 -9.05 4.37
N MET A 112 5.92 -8.85 4.53
CA MET A 112 4.90 -9.46 3.67
C MET A 112 5.03 -9.00 2.22
N VAL A 113 5.09 -7.69 1.95
CA VAL A 113 5.25 -7.12 0.60
C VAL A 113 6.53 -7.63 -0.06
N ARG A 114 7.64 -7.70 0.68
CA ARG A 114 8.92 -8.23 0.16
C ARG A 114 8.85 -9.70 -0.24
N SER A 115 7.93 -10.48 0.36
CA SER A 115 7.74 -11.89 0.02
C SER A 115 6.93 -12.12 -1.26
N TRP A 116 6.20 -11.11 -1.76
CA TRP A 116 5.25 -11.27 -2.87
C TRP A 116 5.93 -11.69 -4.17
N GLN A 117 7.14 -11.20 -4.45
CA GLN A 117 7.86 -11.56 -5.68
C GLN A 117 8.11 -13.07 -5.75
N ASP A 118 8.63 -13.65 -4.68
CA ASP A 118 8.93 -15.09 -4.62
C ASP A 118 7.64 -15.92 -4.56
N ARG A 119 6.61 -15.43 -3.86
CA ARG A 119 5.32 -16.14 -3.68
C ARG A 119 4.51 -16.21 -4.97
N HIS A 120 4.56 -15.17 -5.80
CA HIS A 120 3.74 -15.05 -7.01
C HIS A 120 4.53 -15.24 -8.30
N GLY A 121 5.86 -15.30 -8.24
CA GLY A 121 6.71 -15.50 -9.41
C GLY A 121 6.64 -14.36 -10.42
N LEU A 122 6.35 -13.14 -9.96
CA LEU A 122 6.24 -11.93 -10.80
C LEU A 122 7.01 -10.76 -10.16
N PRO A 123 7.53 -9.80 -10.95
CA PRO A 123 8.23 -8.63 -10.43
C PRO A 123 7.38 -7.80 -9.47
N VAL A 124 7.97 -7.41 -8.34
CA VAL A 124 7.33 -6.51 -7.36
C VAL A 124 8.22 -5.28 -7.17
N ASP A 125 7.78 -4.15 -7.73
CA ASP A 125 8.45 -2.86 -7.63
C ASP A 125 7.97 -2.14 -6.36
N ILE A 126 8.82 -2.11 -5.32
CA ILE A 126 8.56 -1.38 -4.07
C ILE A 126 9.17 0.02 -4.21
N LEU A 127 8.32 1.03 -4.32
CA LEU A 127 8.72 2.42 -4.48
C LEU A 127 8.80 3.13 -3.13
N GLU A 128 9.72 4.08 -3.01
CA GLU A 128 9.82 4.94 -1.83
C GLU A 128 8.54 5.76 -1.61
N ASP A 129 8.26 6.07 -0.34
CA ASP A 129 7.17 6.96 0.04
C ASP A 129 7.67 8.40 0.11
N ASP A 130 7.52 9.11 -1.01
CA ASP A 130 7.98 10.50 -1.15
C ASP A 130 7.06 11.54 -0.50
N ARG A 131 6.11 11.09 0.34
CA ARG A 131 5.38 11.97 1.27
C ARG A 131 6.23 12.35 2.47
N PHE A 132 7.29 11.59 2.78
CA PHE A 132 8.25 11.92 3.81
C PHE A 132 9.34 12.86 3.27
N VAL A 133 9.80 13.78 4.11
CA VAL A 133 10.83 14.77 3.76
C VAL A 133 12.22 14.17 3.52
N ALA A 134 12.44 12.94 3.98
CA ALA A 134 13.67 12.19 3.79
C ALA A 134 13.32 10.72 3.56
N SER A 135 13.94 10.13 2.54
CA SER A 135 13.92 8.69 2.32
C SER A 135 14.62 7.95 3.48
N ARG A 136 14.37 6.64 3.56
CA ARG A 136 15.08 5.76 4.51
C ARG A 136 16.59 5.79 4.29
N GLY A 137 17.02 5.87 3.03
CA GLY A 137 18.43 5.96 2.65
C GLY A 137 19.08 7.26 3.11
N GLU A 138 18.43 8.40 2.89
CA GLU A 138 18.91 9.71 3.34
C GLU A 138 18.98 9.79 4.87
N PHE A 139 17.96 9.28 5.56
CA PHE A 139 17.98 9.23 7.03
C PHE A 139 19.11 8.33 7.54
N ALA A 140 19.33 7.17 6.93
CA ALA A 140 20.42 6.26 7.28
C ALA A 140 21.79 6.93 7.08
N GLN A 141 21.97 7.65 5.97
CA GLN A 141 23.19 8.40 5.69
C GLN A 141 23.39 9.54 6.69
N TRP A 142 22.33 10.30 7.01
CA TRP A 142 22.39 11.36 8.03
C TRP A 142 22.79 10.77 9.39
N ALA A 143 22.25 9.63 9.79
CA ALA A 143 22.54 8.99 11.08
C ALA A 143 23.95 8.37 11.17
N GLN A 144 24.55 7.99 10.03
CA GLN A 144 25.82 7.27 9.98
C GLN A 144 26.95 8.01 10.71
N GLY A 145 27.66 7.30 11.60
CA GLY A 145 28.81 7.83 12.34
C GLY A 145 28.47 8.78 13.48
N ARG A 146 27.19 9.15 13.67
CA ARG A 146 26.75 9.98 14.80
C ARG A 146 26.63 9.14 16.06
N LYS A 147 27.18 9.63 17.18
CA LYS A 147 27.08 8.98 18.49
C LYS A 147 25.76 9.24 19.21
N GLN A 148 25.04 10.30 18.82
CA GLN A 148 23.73 10.67 19.35
C GLN A 148 22.84 11.16 18.20
N LEU A 149 21.59 10.70 18.20
CA LEU A 149 20.56 11.19 17.29
C LEU A 149 19.66 12.15 18.07
N ARG A 150 19.53 13.37 17.58
CA ARG A 150 18.73 14.43 18.22
C ARG A 150 17.88 15.10 17.16
N MET A 151 16.57 15.19 17.41
CA MET A 151 15.59 15.72 16.44
C MET A 151 15.97 17.12 15.94
N GLU A 152 16.46 18.00 16.82
CA GLU A 152 16.93 19.35 16.43
C GLU A 152 17.94 19.34 15.27
N TRP A 153 18.80 18.33 15.20
CA TRP A 153 19.89 18.23 14.20
C TRP A 153 19.44 17.57 12.91
N PHE A 154 18.31 16.87 12.96
CA PHE A 154 17.64 16.37 11.77
C PHE A 154 16.70 17.43 11.18
N TYR A 155 16.11 18.24 12.05
CA TYR A 155 15.18 19.31 11.67
C TYR A 155 15.84 20.49 10.95
N ARG A 156 17.06 20.86 11.35
CA ARG A 156 17.86 21.92 10.71
C ARG A 156 18.45 21.45 9.39
#